data_AF-A0A524JI48-F1
#
_entry.id   AF-A0A524JI48-F1
#
_cell.length_a   1.000
_cell.length_b   1.000
_cell.length_c   1.000
_cell.angle_alpha   90.00
_cell.angle_beta   90.00
_cell.angle_gamma   90.00
#
_symmetry.space_group_name_H-M   'P 1'
#
loop_
_entity.id
_entity.type
_entity.pdbx_description
1 polymer ?
#
loop_
_entity_poly.entity_id
_entity_poly.type
_entity_poly.pdbx_seq_one_letter_code
_entity_poly.pdbx_strand_id
1 'polypeptide(L)' 'GIIAGFPCTCSGGSYEIVQGLEISDFSRSRIDASVEELIGERDTVKELGLLD' A
#
# COMPACT_ATOMS: atom_id res chain seq x y z
N GLY A 1 0.79 9.63 -3.18
CA GLY A 1 1.13 8.40 -2.45
C GLY A 1 0.85 7.20 -3.35
N ILE A 2 0.83 5.98 -2.80
CA ILE A 2 0.33 4.78 -3.50
C ILE A 2 -0.91 4.26 -2.78
N ILE A 3 -1.78 3.56 -3.50
CA ILE A 3 -2.89 2.80 -2.90
C ILE A 3 -2.36 1.39 -2.64
N ALA A 4 -2.34 0.98 -1.38
CA ALA A 4 -1.92 -0.35 -0.96
C ALA A 4 -2.92 -0.91 0.05
N GLY A 5 -3.05 -2.24 0.11
CA GLY A 5 -3.92 -2.90 1.09
C GLY A 5 -3.34 -2.82 2.50
N PHE A 6 -4.18 -2.47 3.47
CA PHE A 6 -3.84 -2.46 4.89
C PHE A 6 -4.88 -3.21 5.72
N PRO A 7 -4.49 -3.82 6.86
CA PRO A 7 -5.46 -4.28 7.84
C PRO A 7 -6.15 -3.08 8.47
N CYS A 8 -7.48 -3.03 8.36
CA CYS A 8 -8.29 -1.92 8.86
C CYS A 8 -9.47 -2.42 9.68
N THR A 9 -9.93 -1.59 10.61
CA THR A 9 -11.29 -1.65 11.16
C THR A 9 -12.16 -0.61 10.46
N CYS A 10 -13.45 -0.89 10.31
CA CYS A 10 -14.40 0.04 9.69
C CYS A 10 -15.62 0.20 10.59
N SER A 11 -16.06 1.43 10.82
CA SER A 11 -17.25 1.74 11.63
C SER A 11 -17.85 3.08 11.19
N GLY A 12 -19.18 3.19 11.14
CA GLY A 12 -19.85 4.47 10.90
C GLY A 12 -19.47 5.21 9.61
N GLY A 13 -19.00 4.51 8.57
CA GLY A 13 -18.54 5.12 7.31
C GLY A 13 -17.08 5.59 7.32
N SER A 14 -16.33 5.39 8.40
CA SER A 14 -14.89 5.60 8.46
C SER A 14 -14.12 4.28 8.53
N TYR A 15 -12.83 4.35 8.22
CA TYR A 15 -11.87 3.27 8.41
C TYR A 15 -10.64 3.78 9.15
N GLU A 16 -9.98 2.87 9.88
CA GLU A 16 -8.71 3.14 10.56
C GLU A 16 -7.75 1.97 10.33
N ILE A 17 -6.48 2.28 10.02
CA ILE A 17 -5.43 1.26 9.86
C ILE A 17 -5.05 0.74 11.24
N VAL A 18 -5.04 -0.57 11.40
CA VAL A 18 -4.58 -1.24 12.62
C VAL A 18 -3.09 -0.96 12.82
N GLN A 19 -2.76 -0.31 13.94
CA GLN A 19 -1.39 0.04 14.32
C GLN A 19 -0.78 -1.03 15.26
N GLY A 20 0.56 -1.00 15.41
CA GLY A 20 1.26 -1.80 16.41
C GLY A 20 1.40 -3.28 16.09
N LEU A 21 1.21 -3.69 14.83
CA LEU A 21 1.47 -5.06 14.39
C LEU A 21 2.96 -5.31 14.24
N GLU A 22 3.45 -6.39 14.86
CA GLU A 22 4.79 -6.89 14.59
C GLU A 22 4.86 -7.46 13.17
N ILE A 23 5.90 -7.07 12.43
CA ILE A 23 6.13 -7.54 11.07
C ILE A 23 7.38 -8.41 11.08
N SER A 24 7.20 -9.71 10.85
CA SER A 24 8.34 -10.64 10.69
C SER A 24 9.15 -10.31 9.43
N ASP A 25 10.42 -10.73 9.38
CA ASP A 25 11.29 -10.53 8.21
C ASP A 25 10.69 -11.14 6.93
N PHE A 26 10.08 -12.33 7.05
CA PHE A 26 9.36 -12.95 5.94
C PHE A 26 8.24 -12.04 5.43
N SER A 27 7.36 -11.57 6.33
CA SER A 27 6.25 -10.67 5.98
C SER A 27 6.76 -9.36 5.38
N ARG A 28 7.81 -8.76 5.96
CA ARG A 28 8.42 -7.51 5.48
C ARG A 28 8.86 -7.64 4.02
N SER A 29 9.62 -8.70 3.70
CA SER A 29 10.10 -8.92 2.33
C SER A 29 8.97 -9.03 1.29
N ARG A 30 7.82 -9.61 1.67
CA ARG A 30 6.65 -9.72 0.78
C ARG A 30 5.93 -8.39 0.61
N ILE A 31 5.82 -7.61 1.69
CA ILE A 31 5.22 -6.27 1.63
C ILE A 31 6.11 -5.35 0.78
N ASP A 32 7.44 -5.41 0.92
CA ASP A 32 8.38 -4.61 0.11
C ASP A 32 8.21 -4.89 -1.38
N ALA A 33 8.21 -6.17 -1.77
CA ALA A 33 8.05 -6.56 -3.17
C ALA A 33 6.73 -6.05 -3.79
N SER A 34 5.62 -6.13 -3.03
CA SER A 34 4.33 -5.63 -3.51
C SER A 34 4.27 -4.09 -3.58
N VAL A 35 4.92 -3.41 -2.64
CA VAL A 35 5.03 -1.93 -2.67
C VAL A 35 5.88 -1.47 -3.85
N GLU A 36 6.95 -2.18 -4.17
CA GLU A 36 7.79 -1.89 -5.34
C GLU A 36 7.02 -2.04 -6.65
N GLU A 37 6.21 -3.10 -6.79
CA GLU A 37 5.32 -3.30 -7.93
C GLU A 37 4.31 -2.15 -8.08
N LEU A 38 3.62 -1.75 -7.01
CA LEU A 38 2.67 -0.64 -7.02
C LEU A 38 3.32 0.71 -7.35
N ILE A 39 4.58 0.91 -6.96
CA ILE A 39 5.36 2.08 -7.33
C ILE A 39 5.62 2.07 -8.85
N GLY A 40 6.02 0.92 -9.41
CA GLY A 40 6.21 0.75 -10.84
C GLY A 40 4.93 1.04 -11.65
N GLU A 41 3.78 0.55 -11.18
CA GLU A 41 2.48 0.84 -11.81
C GLU A 41 2.15 2.35 -11.77
N ARG A 42 2.33 2.99 -10.61
CA ARG A 42 2.13 4.45 -10.45
C ARG A 42 3.02 5.23 -11.42
N ASP A 43 4.29 4.86 -11.51
CA ASP A 43 5.26 5.56 -12.36
C ASP A 43 4.93 5.37 -13.83
N THR A 44 4.50 4.16 -14.22
CA THR A 44 4.00 3.88 -15.58
C THR A 44 2.84 4.80 -15.96
N VAL A 45 1.83 4.95 -15.10
CA VAL A 45 0.68 5.83 -15.43
C VAL A 45 1.04 7.31 -15.38
N LYS A 46 2.05 7.70 -14.57
CA LYS A 46 2.61 9.05 -14.58
C LYS A 46 3.31 9.34 -15.92
N GLU A 47 4.10 8.41 -16.44
CA GLU A 47 4.74 8.52 -17.77
C GLU A 47 3.70 8.63 -18.91
N LEU A 48 2.54 7.98 -18.75
CA LEU A 48 1.41 8.11 -19.68
C LEU A 48 0.63 9.43 -19.55
N GLY A 49 0.99 10.31 -18.60
CA GLY A 49 0.30 11.58 -18.36
C GLY A 49 -1.07 11.44 -17.69
N LEU A 50 -1.30 10.33 -16.96
CA LEU A 50 -2.54 10.08 -16.23
C LEU A 50 -2.48 10.57 -14.77
N LEU A 51 -1.29 10.96 -14.31
CA LEU A 51 -1.03 11.51 -12.97
C LEU A 51 -0.02 12.66 -13.09
N ASP A 52 -0.27 13.78 -12.40
CA ASP A 52 0.62 14.96 -12.36
C ASP A 52 1.85 14.77 -11.45
#